data_AF-A0A958JD27-F1
#
_entry.id   AF-A0A958JD27-F1
#
_cell.length_a   1.000
_cell.length_b   1.000
_cell.length_c   1.000
_cell.angle_alpha   90.00
_cell.angle_beta   90.00
_cell.angle_gamma   90.00
#
_symmetry.space_group_name_H-M   'P 1'
#
loop_
_entity.id
_entity.type
_entity.pdbx_description
1 polymer ?
#
loop_
_entity_poly.entity_id
_entity_poly.type
_entity_poly.pdbx_seq_one_letter_code
_entity_poly.pdbx_strand_id
1 'polypeptide(L)'
;MRTTTAGFSVTATLRIANVPGTFLRIVQEIAKRDGSLSEVHLVYGDFNYLIREVTVNCRSEEHSREIIGGLRELEGIELVEWQDDTFAIHEGGKLEIVSRIEIDTTDDLSRAYTPGVARVCSAIEQDKSKAYSYTIKGNTVAVVTDGSAVLGLGDIGPEAALPVMEGKSILFKQFAGIDSFPICLATQDTEEIIQVIKAIAPGLGGINLEDISAPRCFEIENRLRAELDIPVFHDDQHGTAIVVLAGLLNALKIIQKPLESLKVVVNGFGAGGVACTRMLYAAGIRNIIPCDSAGAVYRGRTERMNSVKEAVIEATNP
;
A
#
# COMPACT_ATOMS: atom_id res chain seq x y z
N MET A 1 17.71 11.31 5.34
CA MET A 1 16.88 12.13 6.26
C MET A 1 17.62 12.29 7.58
N ARG A 2 17.49 13.42 8.28
CA ARG A 2 18.05 13.59 9.64
C ARG A 2 17.13 13.03 10.75
N THR A 3 15.85 12.85 10.46
CA THR A 3 14.86 12.37 11.43
C THR A 3 14.86 10.85 11.49
N THR A 4 14.87 10.30 12.69
CA THR A 4 14.64 8.87 12.94
C THR A 4 13.16 8.52 12.80
N THR A 5 12.85 7.26 12.49
CA THR A 5 11.48 6.79 12.29
C THR A 5 11.34 5.32 12.71
N ALA A 6 10.12 4.92 13.07
CA ALA A 6 9.78 3.53 13.34
C ALA A 6 9.98 2.62 12.11
N GLY A 7 9.92 3.16 10.89
CA GLY A 7 10.16 2.37 9.67
C GLY A 7 11.59 1.83 9.52
N PHE A 8 12.54 2.31 10.33
CA PHE A 8 13.90 1.76 10.44
C PHE A 8 14.22 1.39 11.89
N SER A 9 13.20 1.05 12.69
CA SER A 9 13.42 0.67 14.08
C SER A 9 14.05 -0.72 14.20
N VAL A 10 14.89 -0.87 15.21
CA VAL A 10 15.48 -2.15 15.59
C VAL A 10 15.27 -2.40 17.07
N THR A 11 14.98 -3.64 17.43
CA THR A 11 14.92 -4.10 18.81
C THR A 11 16.11 -5.00 19.10
N ALA A 12 16.90 -4.64 20.12
CA ALA A 12 18.07 -5.38 20.57
C ALA A 12 17.84 -5.99 21.95
N THR A 13 18.04 -7.30 22.07
CA THR A 13 17.99 -8.03 23.34
C THR A 13 19.37 -8.04 23.96
N LEU A 14 19.51 -7.35 25.08
CA LEU A 14 20.78 -7.10 25.76
C LEU A 14 20.79 -7.76 27.13
N ARG A 15 21.76 -8.64 27.36
CA ARG A 15 22.10 -9.13 28.70
C ARG A 15 23.11 -8.17 29.32
N ILE A 16 22.76 -7.61 30.47
CA ILE A 16 23.54 -6.56 31.13
C ILE A 16 23.79 -6.91 32.60
N ALA A 17 24.97 -6.61 33.13
CA ALA A 17 25.23 -6.77 34.55
C ALA A 17 24.24 -5.94 35.39
N ASN A 18 23.72 -6.51 36.49
CA ASN A 18 22.79 -5.81 37.38
C ASN A 18 23.54 -4.86 38.33
N VAL A 19 24.26 -3.90 37.74
CA VAL A 19 25.07 -2.89 38.43
C VAL A 19 24.60 -1.50 38.01
N PRO A 20 24.39 -0.56 38.96
CA PRO A 20 24.00 0.82 38.65
C PRO A 20 24.89 1.47 37.59
N GLY A 21 24.28 2.18 36.65
CA GLY A 21 24.99 2.87 35.55
C GLY A 21 25.22 2.01 34.30
N THR A 22 25.06 0.68 34.36
CA THR A 22 25.25 -0.19 33.18
C THR A 22 24.33 0.19 32.04
N PHE A 23 23.03 0.41 32.32
CA PHE A 23 22.04 0.81 31.31
C PHE A 23 22.28 2.23 30.75
N LEU A 24 22.84 3.15 31.55
CA LEU A 24 23.17 4.50 31.08
C LEU A 24 24.15 4.46 29.90
N ARG A 25 25.11 3.51 29.91
CA ARG A 25 26.08 3.33 28.82
C ARG A 25 25.40 2.94 27.50
N ILE A 26 24.34 2.12 27.56
CA ILE A 26 23.52 1.76 26.39
C ILE A 26 22.84 3.01 25.82
N VAL A 27 22.17 3.78 26.68
CA VAL A 27 21.46 5.00 26.27
C VAL A 27 22.44 6.03 25.69
N GLN A 28 23.61 6.19 26.31
CA GLN A 28 24.68 7.07 25.81
C GLN A 28 25.20 6.63 24.45
N GLU A 29 25.37 5.33 24.23
CA GLU A 29 25.89 4.80 22.96
C GLU A 29 24.90 4.99 21.81
N ILE A 30 23.59 4.80 22.09
CA ILE A 30 22.49 5.10 21.17
C ILE A 30 22.48 6.60 20.85
N ALA A 31 22.51 7.46 21.87
CA ALA A 31 22.47 8.91 21.71
C ALA A 31 23.69 9.45 20.95
N LYS A 32 24.89 8.90 21.20
CA LYS A 32 26.14 9.26 20.50
C LYS A 32 26.06 9.04 18.99
N ARG A 33 25.21 8.12 18.54
CA ARG A 33 24.98 7.82 17.12
C ARG A 33 23.77 8.53 16.52
N ASP A 34 23.08 9.37 17.29
CA ASP A 34 21.82 10.01 16.90
C ASP A 34 20.65 9.01 16.76
N GLY A 35 20.69 7.87 17.45
CA GLY A 35 19.55 6.97 17.58
C GLY A 35 18.51 7.53 18.55
N SER A 36 17.22 7.29 18.29
CA SER A 36 16.15 7.68 19.20
C SER A 36 15.62 6.46 19.94
N LEU A 37 15.93 6.36 21.22
CA LEU A 37 15.37 5.34 22.11
C LEU A 37 13.84 5.46 22.15
N SER A 38 13.14 4.36 21.84
CA SER A 38 11.67 4.32 21.76
C SER A 38 11.08 3.54 22.94
N GLU A 39 11.47 2.28 23.09
CA GLU A 39 10.94 1.38 24.11
C GLU A 39 12.06 0.64 24.83
N VAL A 40 11.82 0.31 26.11
CA VAL A 40 12.71 -0.49 26.94
C VAL A 40 11.86 -1.48 27.72
N HIS A 41 12.01 -2.76 27.42
CA HIS A 41 11.27 -3.83 28.08
C HIS A 41 12.23 -4.69 28.91
N LEU A 42 11.84 -5.05 30.14
CA LEU A 42 12.61 -5.97 30.98
C LEU A 42 12.08 -7.39 30.79
N VAL A 43 12.87 -8.24 30.15
CA VAL A 43 12.51 -9.65 29.87
C VAL A 43 12.81 -10.53 31.08
N TYR A 44 13.95 -10.32 31.74
CA TYR A 44 14.39 -11.11 32.89
C TYR A 44 15.30 -10.29 33.81
N GLY A 45 15.35 -10.63 35.10
CA GLY A 45 16.34 -10.07 36.01
C GLY A 45 16.57 -10.91 37.26
N ASP A 46 17.83 -11.02 37.66
CA ASP A 46 18.26 -11.52 38.95
C ASP A 46 19.34 -10.61 39.58
N PHE A 47 19.95 -11.06 40.68
CA PHE A 47 20.98 -10.28 41.39
C PHE A 47 22.28 -10.08 40.59
N ASN A 48 22.52 -10.87 39.55
CA ASN A 48 23.75 -10.86 38.76
C ASN A 48 23.57 -10.11 37.43
N TYR A 49 22.46 -10.37 36.72
CA TYR A 49 22.22 -9.77 35.41
C TYR A 49 20.74 -9.49 35.13
N LEU A 50 20.51 -8.59 34.17
CA LEU A 50 19.22 -8.27 33.59
C LEU A 50 19.25 -8.61 32.10
N ILE A 51 18.11 -9.01 31.52
CA ILE A 51 17.92 -9.07 30.08
C ILE A 51 16.87 -8.03 29.72
N ARG A 52 17.24 -7.11 28.82
CA ARG A 52 16.36 -6.04 28.36
C ARG A 52 16.29 -6.02 26.85
N GLU A 53 15.09 -5.82 26.34
CA GLU A 53 14.86 -5.43 24.95
C GLU A 53 14.87 -3.90 24.87
N VAL A 54 15.60 -3.39 23.90
CA VAL A 54 15.76 -1.95 23.67
C VAL A 54 15.44 -1.66 22.23
N THR A 55 14.35 -0.93 22.00
CA THR A 55 13.90 -0.52 20.67
C THR A 55 14.41 0.88 20.35
N VAL A 56 15.03 1.02 19.17
CA VAL A 56 15.67 2.24 18.73
C VAL A 56 15.20 2.62 17.34
N ASN A 57 14.58 3.80 17.22
CA ASN A 57 14.24 4.38 15.93
C ASN A 57 15.51 4.89 15.24
N CYS A 58 15.73 4.46 14.01
CA CYS A 58 16.88 4.84 13.19
C CYS A 58 16.44 5.68 11.97
N ARG A 59 17.41 6.19 11.21
CA ARG A 59 17.17 7.08 10.04
C ARG A 59 17.29 6.37 8.70
N SER A 60 17.88 5.17 8.72
CA SER A 60 18.14 4.28 7.59
C SER A 60 18.57 2.92 8.14
N GLU A 61 18.60 1.91 7.26
CA GLU A 61 19.15 0.58 7.53
C GLU A 61 20.66 0.61 7.86
N GLU A 62 21.44 1.46 7.19
CA GLU A 62 22.86 1.63 7.52
C GLU A 62 23.04 2.15 8.96
N HIS A 63 22.22 3.14 9.34
CA HIS A 63 22.27 3.72 10.68
C HIS A 63 21.85 2.70 11.76
N SER A 64 20.87 1.84 11.49
CA SER A 64 20.49 0.80 12.45
C SER A 64 21.65 -0.17 12.69
N ARG A 65 22.37 -0.59 11.64
CA ARG A 65 23.56 -1.43 11.77
C ARG A 65 24.69 -0.75 12.54
N GLU A 66 24.91 0.56 12.35
CA GLU A 66 25.90 1.33 13.12
C GLU A 66 25.59 1.34 14.63
N ILE A 67 24.30 1.50 14.98
CA ILE A 67 23.85 1.47 16.38
C ILE A 67 24.05 0.08 16.98
N ILE A 68 23.59 -0.97 16.30
CA ILE A 68 23.76 -2.35 16.77
C ILE A 68 25.25 -2.72 16.91
N GLY A 69 26.08 -2.28 15.97
CA GLY A 69 27.54 -2.41 16.06
C GLY A 69 28.12 -1.77 17.31
N GLY A 70 27.71 -0.52 17.61
CA GLY A 70 28.13 0.17 18.83
C GLY A 70 27.69 -0.53 20.11
N LEU A 71 26.45 -1.01 20.17
CA LEU A 71 25.94 -1.76 21.33
C LEU A 71 26.71 -3.06 21.57
N ARG A 72 27.14 -3.75 20.51
CA ARG A 72 27.94 -4.98 20.60
C ARG A 72 29.34 -4.75 21.19
N GLU A 73 29.90 -3.55 21.02
CA GLU A 73 31.25 -3.20 21.50
C GLU A 73 31.27 -2.75 22.97
N LEU A 74 30.12 -2.60 23.62
CA LEU A 74 30.04 -2.13 25.00
C LEU A 74 30.52 -3.20 26.01
N GLU A 75 31.55 -2.85 26.78
CA GLU A 75 32.11 -3.76 27.80
C GLU A 75 31.09 -4.08 28.91
N GLY A 76 30.90 -5.37 29.19
CA GLY A 76 29.97 -5.87 30.21
C GLY A 76 28.51 -5.86 29.78
N ILE A 77 28.25 -5.71 28.48
CA ILE A 77 26.94 -5.85 27.85
C ILE A 77 27.08 -6.91 26.74
N GLU A 78 26.22 -7.91 26.78
CA GLU A 78 26.15 -8.96 25.75
C GLU A 78 24.91 -8.70 24.89
N LEU A 79 25.11 -8.47 23.60
CA LEU A 79 24.04 -8.47 22.61
C LEU A 79 23.66 -9.92 22.30
N VAL A 80 22.53 -10.37 22.83
CA VAL A 80 22.02 -11.74 22.66
C VAL A 80 21.51 -11.93 21.23
N GLU A 81 20.60 -11.04 20.81
CA GLU A 81 20.04 -10.98 19.46
C GLU A 81 19.53 -9.58 19.16
N TRP A 82 19.22 -9.33 17.90
CA TRP A 82 18.49 -8.13 17.47
C TRP A 82 17.70 -8.44 16.21
N GLN A 83 16.67 -7.65 15.98
CA GLN A 83 15.84 -7.73 14.78
C GLN A 83 15.55 -6.34 14.22
N ASP A 84 15.26 -6.30 12.92
CA ASP A 84 14.65 -5.14 12.28
C ASP A 84 13.14 -5.25 12.45
N ASP A 85 12.55 -4.27 13.13
CA ASP A 85 11.14 -4.32 13.52
C ASP A 85 10.21 -4.21 12.31
N THR A 86 10.66 -3.59 11.21
CA THR A 86 9.91 -3.57 9.95
C THR A 86 9.90 -4.96 9.31
N PHE A 87 11.00 -5.72 9.35
CA PHE A 87 11.00 -7.10 8.86
C PHE A 87 10.20 -8.03 9.78
N ALA A 88 10.30 -7.85 11.09
CA ALA A 88 9.58 -8.67 12.07
C ALA A 88 8.06 -8.65 11.84
N ILE A 89 7.46 -7.47 11.57
CA ILE A 89 6.01 -7.38 11.27
C ILE A 89 5.60 -8.03 9.93
N HIS A 90 6.55 -8.41 9.07
CA HIS A 90 6.29 -9.09 7.80
C HIS A 90 6.55 -10.60 7.86
N GLU A 91 7.05 -11.12 8.99
CA GLU A 91 7.26 -12.55 9.15
C GLU A 91 5.93 -13.31 9.09
N GLY A 92 5.80 -14.22 8.13
CA GLY A 92 4.54 -14.95 7.87
C GLY A 92 3.50 -14.19 7.04
N GLY A 93 3.78 -12.96 6.61
CA GLY A 93 2.85 -12.09 5.90
C GLY A 93 1.85 -11.40 6.83
N LYS A 94 1.08 -10.44 6.28
CA LYS A 94 0.23 -9.55 7.08
C LYS A 94 -1.26 -9.86 7.02
N LEU A 95 -1.63 -10.97 6.38
CA LEU A 95 -3.02 -11.37 6.16
C LEU A 95 -3.22 -12.83 6.58
N GLU A 96 -4.40 -13.11 7.10
CA GLU A 96 -4.88 -14.47 7.38
C GLU A 96 -6.32 -14.64 6.86
N ILE A 97 -6.71 -15.87 6.57
CA ILE A 97 -8.10 -16.21 6.21
C ILE A 97 -8.75 -16.86 7.42
N VAL A 98 -9.78 -16.22 7.94
CA VAL A 98 -10.51 -16.68 9.13
C VAL A 98 -11.94 -17.06 8.74
N SER A 99 -12.42 -18.19 9.24
CA SER A 99 -13.81 -18.61 9.02
C SER A 99 -14.78 -17.63 9.67
N ARG A 100 -15.89 -17.34 8.99
CA ARG A 100 -16.98 -16.52 9.53
C ARG A 100 -17.93 -17.28 10.44
N ILE A 101 -17.81 -18.62 10.47
CA ILE A 101 -18.62 -19.52 11.28
C ILE A 101 -17.72 -20.57 11.95
N GLU A 102 -18.11 -21.03 13.13
CA GLU A 102 -17.51 -22.19 13.77
C GLU A 102 -18.19 -23.47 13.24
N ILE A 103 -17.43 -24.57 13.15
CA ILE A 103 -17.93 -25.87 12.70
C ILE A 103 -17.56 -26.89 13.78
N ASP A 104 -18.43 -27.02 14.77
CA ASP A 104 -18.20 -27.88 15.94
C ASP A 104 -18.95 -29.21 15.86
N THR A 105 -20.00 -29.27 15.03
CA THR A 105 -20.86 -30.45 14.91
C THR A 105 -20.95 -30.98 13.47
N THR A 106 -21.38 -32.23 13.35
CA THR A 106 -21.71 -32.84 12.04
C THR A 106 -22.82 -32.09 11.31
N ASP A 107 -23.74 -31.48 12.06
CA ASP A 107 -24.84 -30.70 11.49
C ASP A 107 -24.33 -29.39 10.91
N ASP A 108 -23.39 -28.72 11.57
CA ASP A 108 -22.75 -27.50 11.06
C ASP A 108 -21.98 -27.80 9.77
N LEU A 109 -21.19 -28.89 9.78
CA LEU A 109 -20.48 -29.34 8.58
C LEU A 109 -21.45 -29.65 7.43
N SER A 110 -22.56 -30.34 7.73
CA SER A 110 -23.56 -30.69 6.72
C SER A 110 -24.30 -29.48 6.13
N ARG A 111 -24.37 -28.36 6.87
CA ARG A 111 -24.96 -27.09 6.41
C ARG A 111 -23.96 -26.24 5.64
N ALA A 112 -22.75 -26.10 6.17
CA ALA A 112 -21.66 -25.30 5.59
C ALA A 112 -21.10 -25.94 4.31
N TYR A 113 -21.12 -27.27 4.24
CA TYR A 113 -20.61 -28.05 3.13
C TYR A 113 -21.66 -29.05 2.64
N THR A 114 -21.24 -30.25 2.25
CA THR A 114 -22.15 -31.25 1.70
C THR A 114 -23.01 -31.91 2.78
N PRO A 115 -24.30 -32.19 2.49
CA PRO A 115 -25.00 -31.91 1.24
C PRO A 115 -25.66 -30.51 1.17
N GLY A 116 -25.69 -29.74 2.27
CA GLY A 116 -26.49 -28.51 2.40
C GLY A 116 -26.13 -27.40 1.41
N VAL A 117 -24.82 -27.21 1.15
CA VAL A 117 -24.29 -26.17 0.25
C VAL A 117 -24.81 -26.31 -1.19
N ALA A 118 -25.17 -27.53 -1.63
CA ALA A 118 -25.69 -27.78 -2.96
C ALA A 118 -26.96 -26.96 -3.26
N ARG A 119 -27.83 -26.75 -2.26
CA ARG A 119 -29.04 -25.94 -2.42
C ARG A 119 -28.71 -24.46 -2.63
N VAL A 120 -27.65 -23.97 -2.00
CA VAL A 120 -27.15 -22.60 -2.19
C VAL A 120 -26.57 -22.45 -3.59
N CYS A 121 -25.78 -23.42 -4.05
CA CYS A 121 -25.26 -23.44 -5.41
C CYS A 121 -26.39 -23.41 -6.46
N SER A 122 -27.41 -24.27 -6.33
CA SER A 122 -28.57 -24.27 -7.25
C SER A 122 -29.35 -22.95 -7.19
N ALA A 123 -29.44 -22.31 -6.02
CA ALA A 123 -30.09 -21.00 -5.92
C ALA A 123 -29.32 -19.92 -6.69
N ILE A 124 -27.98 -19.94 -6.67
CA ILE A 124 -27.11 -19.02 -7.43
C ILE A 124 -27.10 -19.35 -8.92
N GLU A 125 -27.18 -20.63 -9.29
CA GLU A 125 -27.33 -21.06 -10.69
C GLU A 125 -28.60 -20.47 -11.32
N GLN A 126 -29.71 -20.49 -10.58
CA GLN A 126 -30.99 -19.92 -11.01
C GLN A 126 -30.98 -18.38 -11.03
N ASP A 127 -30.20 -17.75 -10.17
CA ASP A 127 -30.09 -16.29 -10.05
C ASP A 127 -28.71 -15.90 -9.53
N LYS A 128 -27.82 -15.48 -10.44
CA LYS A 128 -26.43 -15.12 -10.15
C LYS A 128 -26.30 -13.98 -9.13
N SER A 129 -27.30 -13.10 -9.01
CA SER A 129 -27.25 -11.98 -8.06
C SER A 129 -27.21 -12.46 -6.60
N LYS A 130 -27.74 -13.66 -6.32
CA LYS A 130 -27.69 -14.28 -4.99
C LYS A 130 -26.28 -14.61 -4.51
N ALA A 131 -25.28 -14.61 -5.41
CA ALA A 131 -23.88 -14.70 -5.00
C ALA A 131 -23.50 -13.58 -4.02
N TYR A 132 -24.08 -12.38 -4.16
CA TYR A 132 -23.86 -11.27 -3.22
C TYR A 132 -24.47 -11.52 -1.83
N SER A 133 -25.52 -12.34 -1.74
CA SER A 133 -26.22 -12.62 -0.48
C SER A 133 -25.67 -13.84 0.25
N TYR A 134 -25.25 -14.87 -0.49
CA TYR A 134 -24.87 -16.16 0.09
C TYR A 134 -23.38 -16.47 0.04
N THR A 135 -22.54 -15.53 -0.41
CA THR A 135 -21.10 -15.68 -0.44
C THR A 135 -20.41 -14.41 0.04
N ILE A 136 -19.08 -14.45 0.13
CA ILE A 136 -18.26 -13.28 0.47
C ILE A 136 -18.24 -12.21 -0.63
N LYS A 137 -18.70 -12.51 -1.86
CA LYS A 137 -18.62 -11.63 -3.05
C LYS A 137 -18.98 -10.17 -2.75
N GLY A 138 -20.02 -9.92 -1.98
CA GLY A 138 -20.48 -8.54 -1.69
C GLY A 138 -19.52 -7.68 -0.87
N ASN A 139 -18.54 -8.28 -0.19
CA ASN A 139 -17.54 -7.56 0.62
C ASN A 139 -16.09 -7.85 0.19
N THR A 140 -15.88 -8.57 -0.91
CA THR A 140 -14.55 -8.99 -1.34
C THR A 140 -14.00 -8.14 -2.47
N VAL A 141 -12.80 -7.57 -2.29
CA VAL A 141 -12.08 -6.82 -3.32
C VAL A 141 -10.76 -7.51 -3.64
N ALA A 142 -10.39 -7.59 -4.93
CA ALA A 142 -9.03 -7.98 -5.29
C ALA A 142 -8.16 -6.72 -5.47
N VAL A 143 -7.01 -6.69 -4.79
CA VAL A 143 -5.95 -5.70 -5.04
C VAL A 143 -4.99 -6.31 -6.06
N VAL A 144 -5.07 -5.86 -7.30
CA VAL A 144 -4.38 -6.46 -8.45
C VAL A 144 -3.23 -5.57 -8.91
N THR A 145 -2.05 -6.16 -9.09
CA THR A 145 -0.85 -5.50 -9.62
C THR A 145 -0.07 -6.45 -10.53
N ASP A 146 0.78 -5.92 -11.42
CA ASP A 146 1.84 -6.66 -12.11
C ASP A 146 3.24 -6.33 -11.55
N GLY A 147 3.32 -5.46 -10.54
CA GLY A 147 4.58 -5.02 -9.92
C GLY A 147 5.43 -4.09 -10.79
N SER A 148 4.86 -3.51 -11.86
CA SER A 148 5.61 -2.71 -12.83
C SER A 148 5.84 -1.25 -12.43
N ALA A 149 5.18 -0.76 -11.37
CA ALA A 149 5.34 0.60 -10.88
C ALA A 149 5.17 0.70 -9.35
N VAL A 150 5.85 -0.16 -8.59
CA VAL A 150 5.69 -0.23 -7.13
C VAL A 150 6.32 0.99 -6.45
N LEU A 151 5.48 1.83 -5.83
CA LEU A 151 5.91 3.00 -5.07
C LEU A 151 6.88 3.90 -5.89
N GLY A 152 8.05 4.19 -5.34
CA GLY A 152 9.16 4.86 -6.02
C GLY A 152 10.25 3.90 -6.54
N LEU A 153 10.02 2.58 -6.43
CA LEU A 153 10.99 1.54 -6.79
C LEU A 153 10.92 1.19 -8.28
N GLY A 154 9.79 1.48 -8.93
CA GLY A 154 9.56 1.20 -10.34
C GLY A 154 9.17 -0.26 -10.56
N ASP A 155 9.68 -0.85 -11.63
CA ASP A 155 9.40 -2.23 -11.98
C ASP A 155 10.31 -3.18 -11.18
N ILE A 156 9.73 -3.82 -10.17
CA ILE A 156 10.41 -4.78 -9.29
C ILE A 156 9.80 -6.18 -9.38
N GLY A 157 8.81 -6.36 -10.26
CA GLY A 157 8.09 -7.61 -10.45
C GLY A 157 7.04 -7.91 -9.36
N PRO A 158 6.21 -8.93 -9.62
CA PRO A 158 5.02 -9.23 -8.83
C PRO A 158 5.33 -9.76 -7.42
N GLU A 159 6.37 -10.57 -7.24
CA GLU A 159 6.73 -11.11 -5.93
C GLU A 159 7.19 -10.01 -4.97
N ALA A 160 7.98 -9.05 -5.46
CA ALA A 160 8.45 -7.93 -4.63
C ALA A 160 7.34 -6.91 -4.34
N ALA A 161 6.24 -6.92 -5.10
CA ALA A 161 5.07 -6.09 -4.87
C ALA A 161 4.15 -6.63 -3.75
N LEU A 162 4.21 -7.93 -3.43
CA LEU A 162 3.32 -8.59 -2.46
C LEU A 162 3.19 -7.85 -1.12
N PRO A 163 4.29 -7.40 -0.46
CA PRO A 163 4.17 -6.69 0.81
C PRO A 163 3.35 -5.39 0.68
N VAL A 164 3.45 -4.68 -0.45
CA VAL A 164 2.67 -3.45 -0.67
C VAL A 164 1.19 -3.80 -0.83
N MET A 165 0.86 -4.85 -1.59
CA MET A 165 -0.52 -5.29 -1.83
C MET A 165 -1.19 -5.86 -0.56
N GLU A 166 -0.43 -6.57 0.28
CA GLU A 166 -0.90 -6.96 1.62
C GLU A 166 -1.17 -5.73 2.48
N GLY A 167 -0.28 -4.74 2.43
CA GLY A 167 -0.46 -3.47 3.13
C GLY A 167 -1.76 -2.78 2.72
N LYS A 168 -2.05 -2.68 1.42
CA LYS A 168 -3.32 -2.14 0.90
C LYS A 168 -4.52 -2.92 1.39
N SER A 169 -4.43 -4.25 1.46
CA SER A 169 -5.52 -5.10 1.93
C SER A 169 -5.82 -4.88 3.43
N ILE A 170 -4.79 -4.67 4.26
CA ILE A 170 -4.96 -4.27 5.66
C ILE A 170 -5.69 -2.92 5.75
N LEU A 171 -5.34 -1.95 4.91
CA LEU A 171 -6.00 -0.63 4.90
C LEU A 171 -7.48 -0.75 4.51
N PHE A 172 -7.81 -1.57 3.49
CA PHE A 172 -9.20 -1.87 3.13
C PHE A 172 -9.99 -2.45 4.31
N LYS A 173 -9.38 -3.42 5.01
CA LYS A 173 -10.02 -4.05 6.16
C LYS A 173 -10.21 -3.09 7.33
N GLN A 174 -9.14 -2.37 7.69
CA GLN A 174 -9.09 -1.51 8.87
C GLN A 174 -9.98 -0.28 8.74
N PHE A 175 -10.01 0.37 7.57
CA PHE A 175 -10.68 1.65 7.39
C PHE A 175 -12.06 1.55 6.72
N ALA A 176 -12.34 0.46 6.00
CA ALA A 176 -13.62 0.29 5.29
C ALA A 176 -14.35 -1.02 5.63
N GLY A 177 -13.75 -1.92 6.43
CA GLY A 177 -14.35 -3.23 6.73
C GLY A 177 -14.41 -4.18 5.53
N ILE A 178 -13.67 -3.88 4.45
CA ILE A 178 -13.67 -4.64 3.20
C ILE A 178 -12.68 -5.81 3.31
N ASP A 179 -13.10 -7.00 2.88
CA ASP A 179 -12.22 -8.17 2.81
C ASP A 179 -11.43 -8.11 1.49
N SER A 180 -10.18 -7.67 1.57
CA SER A 180 -9.32 -7.52 0.41
C SER A 180 -8.30 -8.66 0.31
N PHE A 181 -8.01 -9.11 -0.92
CA PHE A 181 -6.97 -10.10 -1.17
C PHE A 181 -5.99 -9.63 -2.27
N PRO A 182 -4.66 -9.74 -2.04
CA PRO A 182 -3.65 -9.34 -3.02
C PRO A 182 -3.53 -10.37 -4.15
N ILE A 183 -3.47 -9.88 -5.40
CA ILE A 183 -3.26 -10.70 -6.60
C ILE A 183 -2.15 -10.05 -7.44
N CYS A 184 -0.91 -10.52 -7.26
CA CYS A 184 0.23 -10.10 -8.06
C CYS A 184 0.36 -11.01 -9.29
N LEU A 185 0.24 -10.44 -10.49
CA LEU A 185 0.23 -11.17 -11.74
C LEU A 185 1.65 -11.35 -12.30
N ALA A 186 2.04 -12.59 -12.59
CA ALA A 186 3.29 -12.93 -13.27
C ALA A 186 3.25 -12.69 -14.78
N THR A 187 2.64 -11.59 -15.19
CA THR A 187 2.57 -11.12 -16.58
C THR A 187 2.46 -9.60 -16.61
N GLN A 188 3.07 -8.99 -17.62
CA GLN A 188 2.94 -7.58 -17.95
C GLN A 188 2.28 -7.38 -19.32
N ASP A 189 1.73 -8.44 -19.93
CA ASP A 189 0.94 -8.30 -21.14
C ASP A 189 -0.44 -7.71 -20.81
N THR A 190 -0.78 -6.60 -21.47
CA THR A 190 -2.04 -5.87 -21.22
C THR A 190 -3.27 -6.75 -21.39
N GLU A 191 -3.32 -7.56 -22.45
CA GLU A 191 -4.50 -8.38 -22.75
C GLU A 191 -4.57 -9.58 -21.79
N GLU A 192 -3.44 -10.21 -21.47
CA GLU A 192 -3.38 -11.28 -20.48
C GLU A 192 -3.87 -10.81 -19.11
N ILE A 193 -3.43 -9.63 -18.64
CA ILE A 193 -3.90 -9.03 -17.39
C ILE A 193 -5.42 -8.85 -17.41
N ILE A 194 -5.96 -8.28 -18.51
CA ILE A 194 -7.41 -8.07 -18.65
C ILE A 194 -8.16 -9.40 -18.60
N GLN A 195 -7.69 -10.42 -19.32
CA GLN A 195 -8.33 -11.73 -19.36
C GLN A 195 -8.29 -12.44 -18.00
N VAL A 196 -7.17 -12.39 -17.28
CA VAL A 196 -7.05 -12.98 -15.95
C VAL A 196 -8.01 -12.31 -14.98
N ILE A 197 -8.05 -10.97 -14.93
CA ILE A 197 -8.94 -10.23 -14.04
C ILE A 197 -10.41 -10.56 -14.35
N LYS A 198 -10.77 -10.64 -15.63
CA LYS A 198 -12.13 -11.04 -16.04
C LYS A 198 -12.48 -12.47 -15.60
N ALA A 199 -11.54 -13.40 -15.68
CA ALA A 199 -11.76 -14.79 -15.30
C ALA A 199 -12.02 -14.95 -13.78
N ILE A 200 -11.39 -14.12 -12.93
CA ILE A 200 -11.53 -14.20 -11.47
C ILE A 200 -12.66 -13.32 -10.90
N ALA A 201 -13.18 -12.37 -11.69
CA ALA A 201 -14.25 -11.45 -11.29
C ALA A 201 -15.55 -12.09 -10.71
N PRO A 202 -15.98 -13.32 -11.08
CA PRO A 202 -17.20 -13.91 -10.53
C PRO A 202 -17.23 -13.99 -9.00
N GLY A 203 -16.09 -14.18 -8.34
CA GLY A 203 -15.99 -14.24 -6.87
C GLY A 203 -15.86 -12.88 -6.16
N LEU A 204 -15.72 -11.78 -6.91
CA LEU A 204 -15.31 -10.48 -6.38
C LEU A 204 -16.43 -9.45 -6.45
N GLY A 205 -16.48 -8.54 -5.47
CA GLY A 205 -17.37 -7.39 -5.43
C GLY A 205 -16.78 -6.13 -6.08
N GLY A 206 -15.45 -6.10 -6.26
CA GLY A 206 -14.74 -5.03 -6.96
C GLY A 206 -13.27 -5.38 -7.23
N ILE A 207 -12.65 -4.60 -8.12
CA ILE A 207 -11.23 -4.68 -8.47
C ILE A 207 -10.56 -3.35 -8.13
N ASN A 208 -9.48 -3.42 -7.36
CA ASN A 208 -8.57 -2.31 -7.13
C ASN A 208 -7.25 -2.58 -7.87
N LEU A 209 -7.00 -1.84 -8.95
CA LEU A 209 -5.73 -1.84 -9.68
C LEU A 209 -4.72 -0.97 -8.93
N GLU A 210 -3.52 -1.49 -8.74
CA GLU A 210 -2.46 -0.85 -7.97
C GLU A 210 -1.09 -1.02 -8.64
N ASP A 211 -0.25 0.01 -8.62
CA ASP A 211 1.16 -0.07 -9.00
C ASP A 211 1.41 -0.66 -10.41
N ILE A 212 0.52 -0.35 -11.37
CA ILE A 212 0.65 -0.73 -12.80
C ILE A 212 1.17 0.47 -13.59
N SER A 213 2.22 0.25 -14.40
CA SER A 213 2.88 1.33 -15.11
C SER A 213 2.02 1.98 -16.21
N ALA A 214 2.14 3.30 -16.30
CA ALA A 214 1.60 4.06 -17.43
C ALA A 214 2.44 3.81 -18.71
N PRO A 215 1.84 3.77 -19.90
CA PRO A 215 0.44 4.08 -20.19
C PRO A 215 -0.52 2.87 -20.13
N ARG A 216 -0.02 1.64 -19.92
CA ARG A 216 -0.83 0.41 -19.97
C ARG A 216 -1.98 0.42 -18.97
N CYS A 217 -1.73 0.97 -17.78
CA CYS A 217 -2.74 1.10 -16.73
C CYS A 217 -4.05 1.76 -17.21
N PHE A 218 -3.98 2.71 -18.14
CA PHE A 218 -5.16 3.39 -18.68
C PHE A 218 -6.01 2.47 -19.57
N GLU A 219 -5.36 1.67 -20.42
CA GLU A 219 -6.06 0.73 -21.29
C GLU A 219 -6.69 -0.39 -20.47
N ILE A 220 -5.91 -0.99 -19.56
CA ILE A 220 -6.36 -2.04 -18.64
C ILE A 220 -7.61 -1.58 -17.88
N GLU A 221 -7.55 -0.41 -17.25
CA GLU A 221 -8.67 0.11 -16.49
C GLU A 221 -9.89 0.37 -17.38
N ASN A 222 -9.72 1.04 -18.52
CA ASN A 222 -10.84 1.38 -19.40
C ASN A 222 -11.54 0.12 -19.95
N ARG A 223 -10.78 -0.89 -20.36
CA ARG A 223 -11.31 -2.17 -20.85
C ARG A 223 -12.06 -2.90 -19.74
N LEU A 224 -11.46 -3.03 -18.56
CA LEU A 224 -12.09 -3.71 -17.43
C LEU A 224 -13.37 -3.01 -16.96
N ARG A 225 -13.38 -1.67 -16.90
CA ARG A 225 -14.60 -0.90 -16.58
C ARG A 225 -15.72 -1.07 -17.61
N ALA A 226 -15.38 -1.31 -18.87
CA ALA A 226 -16.36 -1.50 -19.94
C ALA A 226 -16.87 -2.95 -20.01
N GLU A 227 -16.09 -3.92 -19.54
CA GLU A 227 -16.37 -5.35 -19.71
C GLU A 227 -16.81 -6.09 -18.44
N LEU A 228 -16.67 -5.47 -17.26
CA LEU A 228 -17.06 -6.05 -15.99
C LEU A 228 -18.32 -5.39 -15.42
N ASP A 229 -19.17 -6.22 -14.81
CA ASP A 229 -20.36 -5.80 -14.07
C ASP A 229 -20.04 -5.38 -12.62
N ILE A 230 -18.76 -5.34 -12.23
CA ILE A 230 -18.27 -4.94 -10.91
C ILE A 230 -17.42 -3.67 -11.02
N PRO A 231 -17.37 -2.82 -9.98
CA PRO A 231 -16.53 -1.63 -9.98
C PRO A 231 -15.05 -1.98 -10.15
N VAL A 232 -14.39 -1.24 -11.03
CA VAL A 232 -12.93 -1.27 -11.22
C VAL A 232 -12.39 0.12 -10.93
N PHE A 233 -11.42 0.19 -10.04
CA PHE A 233 -10.82 1.43 -9.56
C PHE A 233 -9.30 1.30 -9.61
N HIS A 234 -8.61 2.33 -10.06
CA HIS A 234 -7.15 2.40 -10.00
C HIS A 234 -6.72 3.49 -9.02
N ASP A 235 -6.07 3.11 -7.93
CA ASP A 235 -5.80 4.03 -6.81
C ASP A 235 -4.80 5.13 -7.19
N ASP A 236 -3.70 4.77 -7.86
CA ASP A 236 -2.69 5.74 -8.30
C ASP A 236 -3.25 6.81 -9.25
N GLN A 237 -4.33 6.50 -9.97
CA GLN A 237 -5.02 7.45 -10.83
C GLN A 237 -6.08 8.23 -10.05
N HIS A 238 -7.18 7.57 -9.70
CA HIS A 238 -8.37 8.22 -9.18
C HIS A 238 -8.24 8.57 -7.71
N GLY A 239 -7.65 7.69 -6.91
CA GLY A 239 -7.40 7.93 -5.48
C GLY A 239 -6.54 9.19 -5.29
N THR A 240 -5.42 9.25 -6.00
CA THR A 240 -4.55 10.44 -6.04
C THR A 240 -5.31 11.70 -6.46
N ALA A 241 -6.09 11.64 -7.54
CA ALA A 241 -6.83 12.80 -8.04
C ALA A 241 -7.88 13.32 -7.04
N ILE A 242 -8.60 12.41 -6.38
CA ILE A 242 -9.64 12.73 -5.39
C ILE A 242 -9.01 13.48 -4.21
N VAL A 243 -7.94 12.95 -3.61
CA VAL A 243 -7.32 13.56 -2.44
C VAL A 243 -6.63 14.88 -2.78
N VAL A 244 -6.05 15.01 -3.98
CA VAL A 244 -5.47 16.27 -4.47
C VAL A 244 -6.53 17.34 -4.63
N LEU A 245 -7.66 17.03 -5.29
CA LEU A 245 -8.76 17.99 -5.45
C LEU A 245 -9.35 18.39 -4.09
N ALA A 246 -9.56 17.43 -3.18
CA ALA A 246 -10.06 17.71 -1.83
C ALA A 246 -9.13 18.65 -1.04
N GLY A 247 -7.82 18.38 -1.08
CA GLY A 247 -6.80 19.23 -0.47
C GLY A 247 -6.79 20.64 -1.07
N LEU A 248 -6.87 20.75 -2.40
CA LEU A 248 -6.94 22.03 -3.10
C LEU A 248 -8.18 22.84 -2.70
N LEU A 249 -9.36 22.22 -2.68
CA LEU A 249 -10.61 22.88 -2.28
C LEU A 249 -10.52 23.43 -0.84
N ASN A 250 -9.89 22.70 0.07
CA ASN A 250 -9.68 23.19 1.44
C ASN A 250 -8.67 24.34 1.50
N ALA A 251 -7.57 24.27 0.76
CA ALA A 251 -6.61 25.37 0.66
C ALA A 251 -7.26 26.65 0.11
N LEU A 252 -8.13 26.52 -0.90
CA LEU A 252 -8.86 27.64 -1.50
C LEU A 252 -9.82 28.32 -0.53
N LYS A 253 -10.46 27.56 0.37
CA LYS A 253 -11.29 28.14 1.44
C LYS A 253 -10.47 29.00 2.39
N ILE A 254 -9.25 28.59 2.72
CA ILE A 254 -8.35 29.32 3.63
C ILE A 254 -7.91 30.64 2.98
N ILE A 255 -7.47 30.60 1.73
CA ILE A 255 -6.97 31.79 1.01
C ILE A 255 -8.06 32.60 0.31
N GLN A 256 -9.32 32.15 0.41
CA GLN A 256 -10.51 32.78 -0.16
C GLN A 256 -10.39 33.07 -1.68
N LYS A 257 -9.94 32.07 -2.46
CA LYS A 257 -9.85 32.18 -3.92
C LYS A 257 -10.85 31.25 -4.63
N PRO A 258 -11.50 31.70 -5.71
CA PRO A 258 -12.35 30.83 -6.53
C PRO A 258 -11.50 29.86 -7.36
N LEU A 259 -12.01 28.65 -7.54
CA LEU A 259 -11.32 27.54 -8.21
C LEU A 259 -10.97 27.87 -9.67
N GLU A 260 -11.87 28.55 -10.36
CA GLU A 260 -11.79 28.90 -11.78
C GLU A 260 -10.71 29.95 -12.07
N SER A 261 -10.28 30.70 -11.05
CA SER A 261 -9.23 31.72 -11.18
C SER A 261 -7.80 31.13 -11.18
N LEU A 262 -7.67 29.84 -10.92
CA LEU A 262 -6.37 29.22 -10.75
C LEU A 262 -5.63 29.03 -12.07
N LYS A 263 -4.33 29.30 -12.00
CA LYS A 263 -3.32 28.75 -12.90
C LYS A 263 -2.58 27.63 -12.16
N VAL A 264 -2.71 26.41 -12.63
CA VAL A 264 -2.16 25.21 -11.97
C VAL A 264 -1.05 24.63 -12.82
N VAL A 265 0.09 24.32 -12.19
CA VAL A 265 1.15 23.53 -12.81
C VAL A 265 1.10 22.12 -12.24
N VAL A 266 1.02 21.11 -13.09
CA VAL A 266 1.07 19.69 -12.69
C VAL A 266 2.43 19.14 -13.13
N ASN A 267 3.35 18.98 -12.18
CA ASN A 267 4.70 18.51 -12.47
C ASN A 267 4.82 16.99 -12.28
N GLY A 268 5.00 16.25 -13.37
CA GLY A 268 4.89 14.80 -13.43
C GLY A 268 3.60 14.39 -14.15
N PHE A 269 3.72 13.85 -15.36
CA PHE A 269 2.58 13.55 -16.24
C PHE A 269 2.47 12.05 -16.58
N GLY A 270 2.57 11.22 -15.53
CA GLY A 270 2.23 9.79 -15.56
C GLY A 270 0.76 9.54 -15.13
N ALA A 271 0.46 8.33 -14.64
CA ALA A 271 -0.89 7.90 -14.21
C ALA A 271 -1.61 8.95 -13.34
N GLY A 272 -1.07 9.25 -12.16
CA GLY A 272 -1.65 10.22 -11.23
C GLY A 272 -1.69 11.65 -11.77
N GLY A 273 -0.65 12.10 -12.48
CA GLY A 273 -0.61 13.45 -13.04
C GLY A 273 -1.68 13.70 -14.11
N VAL A 274 -1.90 12.71 -14.98
CA VAL A 274 -2.97 12.72 -16.00
C VAL A 274 -4.34 12.72 -15.33
N ALA A 275 -4.57 11.84 -14.35
CA ALA A 275 -5.83 11.74 -13.64
C ALA A 275 -6.17 13.01 -12.84
N CYS A 276 -5.18 13.55 -12.10
CA CYS A 276 -5.28 14.85 -11.44
C CYS A 276 -5.66 15.96 -12.43
N THR A 277 -4.97 16.04 -13.56
CA THR A 277 -5.26 17.06 -14.60
C THR A 277 -6.70 16.96 -15.10
N ARG A 278 -7.18 15.74 -15.41
CA ARG A 278 -8.56 15.50 -15.85
C ARG A 278 -9.57 15.89 -14.77
N MET A 279 -9.33 15.51 -13.52
CA MET A 279 -10.24 15.80 -12.42
C MET A 279 -10.29 17.31 -12.09
N LEU A 280 -9.14 17.98 -12.09
CA LEU A 280 -9.05 19.44 -11.92
C LEU A 280 -9.78 20.17 -13.06
N TYR A 281 -9.63 19.70 -14.30
CA TYR A 281 -10.34 20.25 -15.45
C TYR A 281 -11.86 20.06 -15.35
N ALA A 282 -12.30 18.86 -14.94
CA ALA A 282 -13.71 18.56 -14.70
C ALA A 282 -14.30 19.41 -13.56
N ALA A 283 -13.50 19.72 -12.54
CA ALA A 283 -13.90 20.58 -11.44
C ALA A 283 -14.03 22.07 -11.81
N GLY A 284 -13.53 22.49 -12.99
CA GLY A 284 -13.71 23.84 -13.52
C GLY A 284 -12.42 24.63 -13.77
N ILE A 285 -11.25 24.08 -13.43
CA ILE A 285 -9.97 24.75 -13.68
C ILE A 285 -9.63 24.65 -15.16
N ARG A 286 -9.42 25.80 -15.83
CA ARG A 286 -9.12 25.84 -17.27
C ARG A 286 -7.64 26.06 -17.58
N ASN A 287 -6.91 26.77 -16.73
CA ASN A 287 -5.49 27.07 -16.94
C ASN A 287 -4.62 26.05 -16.20
N ILE A 288 -4.45 24.87 -16.81
CA ILE A 288 -3.61 23.79 -16.28
C ILE A 288 -2.44 23.57 -17.22
N ILE A 289 -1.21 23.62 -16.68
CA ILE A 289 0.04 23.41 -17.40
C ILE A 289 0.66 22.11 -16.88
N PRO A 290 0.43 20.97 -17.56
CA PRO A 290 1.12 19.73 -17.27
C PRO A 290 2.58 19.78 -17.75
N CYS A 291 3.47 19.23 -16.96
CA CYS A 291 4.90 19.09 -17.24
C CYS A 291 5.33 17.64 -17.03
N ASP A 292 6.28 17.15 -17.84
CA ASP A 292 7.00 15.91 -17.56
C ASP A 292 8.51 16.15 -17.58
N SER A 293 9.28 15.07 -17.51
CA SER A 293 10.75 15.07 -17.53
C SER A 293 11.42 15.86 -18.67
N ALA A 294 10.73 16.14 -19.77
CA ALA A 294 11.26 16.93 -20.89
C ALA A 294 10.58 18.32 -21.00
N GLY A 295 9.94 18.78 -19.92
CA GLY A 295 9.37 20.12 -19.80
C GLY A 295 7.85 20.16 -19.93
N ALA A 296 7.33 21.35 -20.26
CA ALA A 296 5.89 21.55 -20.44
C ALA A 296 5.36 20.67 -21.58
N VAL A 297 4.19 20.10 -21.37
CA VAL A 297 3.48 19.33 -22.40
C VAL A 297 2.56 20.30 -23.15
N TYR A 298 2.69 20.38 -24.48
CA TYR A 298 1.98 21.34 -25.33
C TYR A 298 1.57 20.69 -26.66
N ARG A 299 0.59 21.28 -27.37
CA ARG A 299 0.14 20.77 -28.67
C ARG A 299 1.27 20.75 -29.70
N GLY A 300 1.41 19.65 -30.41
CA GLY A 300 2.46 19.46 -31.40
C GLY A 300 3.82 19.09 -30.82
N ARG A 301 3.95 18.91 -29.51
CA ARG A 301 5.14 18.28 -28.93
C ARG A 301 5.24 16.84 -29.44
N THR A 302 6.44 16.40 -29.81
CA THR A 302 6.70 15.03 -30.30
C THR A 302 7.42 14.17 -29.27
N GLU A 303 8.17 14.78 -28.37
CA GLU A 303 8.96 14.07 -27.36
C GLU A 303 8.09 13.52 -26.22
N ARG A 304 8.24 12.23 -25.91
CA ARG A 304 7.60 11.53 -24.77
C ARG A 304 6.07 11.67 -24.74
N MET A 305 5.45 11.79 -25.91
CA MET A 305 3.99 11.83 -26.07
C MET A 305 3.39 10.43 -26.24
N ASN A 306 2.13 10.30 -25.85
CA ASN A 306 1.30 9.14 -26.10
C ASN A 306 -0.15 9.62 -26.28
N SER A 307 -1.03 8.74 -26.75
CA SER A 307 -2.44 9.06 -27.03
C SER A 307 -3.19 9.62 -25.81
N VAL A 308 -2.85 9.17 -24.60
CA VAL A 308 -3.46 9.66 -23.35
C VAL A 308 -3.05 11.10 -23.07
N LYS A 309 -1.77 11.42 -23.21
CA LYS A 309 -1.25 12.79 -23.05
C LYS A 309 -1.85 13.71 -24.10
N GLU A 310 -1.88 13.30 -25.37
CA GLU A 310 -2.47 14.07 -26.47
C GLU A 310 -3.93 14.44 -26.17
N ALA A 311 -4.74 13.46 -25.76
CA ALA A 311 -6.15 13.68 -25.43
C ALA A 311 -6.36 14.69 -24.29
N VAL A 312 -5.46 14.77 -23.31
CA VAL A 312 -5.56 15.74 -22.21
C VAL A 312 -5.11 17.14 -22.63
N ILE A 313 -4.12 17.25 -23.52
CA ILE A 313 -3.59 18.54 -23.98
C ILE A 313 -4.53 19.25 -24.95
N GLU A 314 -5.40 18.53 -25.67
CA GLU A 314 -6.46 19.18 -26.46
C GLU A 314 -7.33 20.11 -25.61
N ALA A 315 -7.56 19.75 -24.34
CA ALA A 315 -8.41 20.50 -23.42
C ALA A 315 -7.66 21.44 -22.45
N THR A 316 -6.32 21.33 -22.35
CA THR A 316 -5.50 22.03 -21.34
C THR A 316 -4.37 22.84 -21.97
N ASN A 317 -3.58 23.55 -21.15
CA ASN A 317 -2.47 24.41 -21.56
C ASN A 317 -2.83 25.39 -22.72
N PRO A 318 -3.74 26.36 -22.48
CA PRO A 318 -4.18 27.35 -23.46
C PRO A 318 -3.09 28.37 -23.84
#